data_AF-A0A8B6E0Q8-F1
#
_entry.id   AF-A0A8B6E0Q8-F1
#
_cell.length_a   1.000
_cell.length_b   1.000
_cell.length_c   1.000
_cell.angle_alpha   90.00
_cell.angle_beta   90.00
_cell.angle_gamma   90.00
#
_symmetry.space_group_name_H-M   'P 1'
#
loop_
_entity.id
_entity.type
_entity.pdbx_description
1 polymer ?
#
loop_
_entity_poly.entity_id
_entity_poly.type
_entity_poly.pdbx_seq_one_letter_code
_entity_poly.pdbx_strand_id
1 'polypeptide(L)'
;MCYFGNIDSLSALKEWTKPNHEWMNFGVRHFTMFFPKERVQQGHIYDLYTEERSFMSSMSAPHLSSNRFYPSKIDDKLIGLYRILSMFHPRPFLMIRFPPKGGVALVRAQNDDYIEIVFRFHAEFQLNEPPHNPFWFIPAQFTGSLIVSKDYTRILNFNLYVPSDKKLNVDMEWLNGPRENRNMEVDIGYMPLMTANITAKSRLRRHSHDTEEPIEADNTLQDTVNNIIWTHEIGLDDAFQQLEVKMYPFKQEFEKDSSQPEIKKIAAHFLENYKFPAMMYVYFPNGTIVHKVNANDCMDQGEGFMQNPYTAFLKTGISNAKKMA
;
A
#
# COMPACT_ATOMS: atom_id res chain seq x y z
N MET A 1 -7.17 42.60 -13.48
CA MET A 1 -5.74 42.36 -13.23
C MET A 1 -5.67 41.34 -12.10
N CYS A 2 -5.71 40.05 -12.43
CA CYS A 2 -5.64 38.99 -11.43
C CYS A 2 -4.16 38.64 -11.23
N TYR A 3 -3.65 38.86 -10.04
CA TYR A 3 -2.33 38.42 -9.60
C TYR A 3 -2.28 36.89 -9.71
N PHE A 4 -1.71 36.35 -10.79
CA PHE A 4 -1.19 34.99 -10.79
C PHE A 4 0.17 35.05 -10.10
N GLY A 5 0.15 35.21 -8.77
CA GLY A 5 1.30 34.83 -7.97
C GLY A 5 1.61 33.36 -8.29
N ASN A 6 2.88 33.04 -8.45
CA ASN A 6 3.32 31.67 -8.71
C ASN A 6 2.86 30.81 -7.52
N ILE A 7 1.70 30.16 -7.66
CA ILE A 7 1.12 29.34 -6.62
C ILE A 7 2.03 28.12 -6.52
N ASP A 8 2.76 28.00 -5.42
CA ASP A 8 3.59 26.83 -5.15
C ASP A 8 2.69 25.61 -4.97
N SER A 9 2.62 24.77 -6.00
CA SER A 9 1.85 23.52 -6.01
C SER A 9 2.27 22.55 -4.90
N LEU A 10 3.48 22.72 -4.34
CA LEU A 10 4.06 21.85 -3.30
C LEU A 10 3.89 22.41 -1.89
N SER A 11 3.21 23.54 -1.72
CA SER A 11 3.03 24.20 -0.41
C SER A 11 2.44 23.27 0.65
N ALA A 12 1.31 22.59 0.38
CA ALA A 12 0.70 21.70 1.36
C ALA A 12 1.59 20.50 1.72
N LEU A 13 2.40 20.00 0.78
CA LEU A 13 3.39 18.95 1.08
C LEU A 13 4.45 19.46 2.07
N LYS A 14 4.96 20.69 1.86
CA LYS A 14 5.94 21.32 2.75
C LYS A 14 5.37 21.61 4.14
N GLU A 15 4.08 21.88 4.22
CA GLU A 15 3.36 22.17 5.47
C GLU A 15 2.97 20.90 6.25
N TRP A 16 2.82 19.75 5.57
CA TRP A 16 2.50 18.47 6.20
C TRP A 16 3.71 17.88 6.94
N THR A 17 3.99 18.46 8.11
CA THR A 17 5.16 18.14 8.95
C THR A 17 4.82 17.27 10.16
N LYS A 18 3.52 17.07 10.44
CA LYS A 18 3.01 16.27 11.55
C LYS A 18 1.70 15.59 11.19
N PRO A 19 1.34 14.48 11.85
CA PRO A 19 0.01 13.88 11.68
C PRO A 19 -1.09 14.87 12.09
N ASN A 20 -2.26 14.72 11.48
CA ASN A 20 -3.47 15.44 11.86
C ASN A 20 -3.89 15.14 13.32
N HIS A 21 -3.81 13.87 13.72
CA HIS A 21 -4.00 13.43 15.10
C HIS A 21 -2.91 12.43 15.49
N GLU A 22 -2.14 12.73 16.54
CA GLU A 22 -1.12 11.82 17.05
C GLU A 22 -1.71 10.59 17.73
N TRP A 23 -2.94 10.70 18.23
CA TRP A 23 -3.60 9.65 18.99
C TRP A 23 -5.13 9.73 18.88
N MET A 24 -5.81 8.57 18.85
CA MET A 24 -7.28 8.48 18.88
C MET A 24 -7.76 7.17 19.54
N ASN A 25 -8.96 7.21 20.12
CA ASN A 25 -9.64 6.03 20.66
C ASN A 25 -10.39 5.23 19.58
N PHE A 26 -10.14 3.92 19.54
CA PHE A 26 -10.88 2.99 18.69
C PHE A 26 -11.43 1.81 19.49
N GLY A 27 -12.75 1.61 19.42
CA GLY A 27 -13.38 0.35 19.79
C GLY A 27 -13.19 -0.74 18.72
N VAL A 28 -13.32 -2.01 19.14
CA VAL A 28 -13.21 -3.20 18.27
C VAL A 28 -14.15 -3.13 17.07
N ARG A 29 -15.32 -2.49 17.22
CA ARG A 29 -16.28 -2.24 16.13
C ARG A 29 -15.70 -1.50 14.92
N HIS A 30 -14.61 -0.74 15.09
CA HIS A 30 -13.95 -0.03 13.98
C HIS A 30 -13.01 -0.93 13.19
N PHE A 31 -12.66 -2.12 13.70
CA PHE A 31 -11.76 -3.05 13.03
C PHE A 31 -12.50 -4.19 12.32
N THR A 32 -13.84 -4.16 12.31
CA THR A 32 -14.68 -5.24 11.77
C THR A 32 -14.43 -5.53 10.30
N MET A 33 -13.98 -4.55 9.51
CA MET A 33 -13.59 -4.79 8.12
C MET A 33 -12.39 -5.72 7.96
N PHE A 34 -11.52 -5.80 8.97
CA PHE A 34 -10.37 -6.69 8.97
C PHE A 34 -10.74 -8.10 9.37
N PHE A 35 -11.91 -8.34 9.95
CA PHE A 35 -12.29 -9.68 10.38
C PHE A 35 -12.81 -10.51 9.21
N PRO A 36 -12.41 -11.78 9.10
CA PRO A 36 -12.96 -12.66 8.09
C PRO A 36 -14.44 -12.89 8.36
N LYS A 37 -15.26 -12.81 7.31
CA LYS A 37 -16.73 -12.94 7.39
C LYS A 37 -17.18 -14.37 7.70
N GLU A 38 -16.36 -15.34 7.31
CA GLU A 38 -16.58 -16.76 7.54
C GLU A 38 -15.41 -17.33 8.34
N ARG A 39 -15.56 -18.55 8.85
CA ARG A 39 -14.42 -19.27 9.44
C ARG A 39 -13.43 -19.61 8.33
N VAL A 40 -12.47 -18.73 8.13
CA VAL A 40 -11.40 -18.92 7.17
C VAL A 40 -10.28 -19.74 7.79
N GLN A 41 -9.75 -20.68 7.01
CA GLN A 41 -8.54 -21.39 7.40
C GLN A 41 -7.33 -20.46 7.30
N GLN A 42 -6.26 -20.83 7.98
CA GLN A 42 -4.96 -20.22 7.78
C GLN A 42 -4.59 -20.15 6.30
N GLY A 43 -3.96 -19.05 5.88
CA GLY A 43 -3.51 -18.87 4.50
C GLY A 43 -4.62 -18.48 3.52
N HIS A 44 -5.88 -18.44 3.97
CA HIS A 44 -6.97 -18.00 3.11
C HIS A 44 -6.94 -16.48 2.94
N ILE A 45 -6.84 -16.03 1.70
CA ILE A 45 -6.87 -14.62 1.31
C ILE A 45 -8.31 -14.18 1.06
N TYR A 46 -8.71 -13.07 1.66
CA TYR A 46 -10.03 -12.45 1.47
C TYR A 46 -9.91 -10.94 1.26
N ASP A 47 -11.01 -10.35 0.81
CA ASP A 47 -11.08 -8.95 0.47
C ASP A 47 -11.51 -8.13 1.67
N LEU A 48 -10.73 -7.10 2.01
CA LEU A 48 -11.18 -6.07 2.96
C LEU A 48 -12.26 -5.22 2.28
N TYR A 49 -11.97 -4.78 1.07
CA TYR A 49 -12.88 -4.09 0.17
C TYR A 49 -12.39 -4.21 -1.27
N THR A 50 -13.34 -4.26 -2.18
CA THR A 50 -13.10 -4.44 -3.61
C THR A 50 -13.75 -3.28 -4.36
N GLU A 51 -12.95 -2.53 -5.14
CA GLU A 51 -13.47 -1.85 -6.32
C GLU A 51 -13.51 -2.87 -7.46
N GLU A 52 -14.59 -2.89 -8.26
CA GLU A 52 -14.90 -3.95 -9.23
C GLU A 52 -13.69 -4.47 -10.02
N ARG A 53 -13.67 -5.81 -10.17
CA ARG A 53 -12.44 -6.62 -10.16
C ARG A 53 -11.93 -7.11 -11.50
N SER A 54 -12.59 -6.79 -12.60
CA SER A 54 -12.08 -7.24 -13.89
C SER A 54 -10.91 -6.34 -14.29
N PHE A 55 -9.75 -6.92 -14.63
CA PHE A 55 -8.63 -6.18 -15.22
C PHE A 55 -9.08 -5.36 -16.44
N MET A 56 -9.93 -5.96 -17.28
CA MET A 56 -10.57 -5.30 -18.42
C MET A 56 -11.51 -4.17 -18.00
N SER A 57 -12.27 -4.34 -16.91
CA SER A 57 -13.03 -3.24 -16.29
C SER A 57 -12.11 -2.19 -15.68
N SER A 58 -10.98 -2.52 -15.07
CA SER A 58 -10.03 -1.54 -14.51
C SER A 58 -9.32 -0.69 -15.58
N MET A 59 -9.16 -1.23 -16.80
CA MET A 59 -8.70 -0.50 -17.98
C MET A 59 -9.80 0.34 -18.65
N SER A 60 -11.08 0.01 -18.39
CA SER A 60 -12.26 0.62 -19.04
C SER A 60 -13.12 1.45 -18.08
N ALA A 61 -12.86 1.39 -16.78
CA ALA A 61 -13.58 2.10 -15.75
C ALA A 61 -13.28 3.59 -15.92
N PRO A 62 -14.29 4.46 -15.82
CA PRO A 62 -14.04 5.89 -15.90
C PRO A 62 -13.00 6.26 -14.84
N HIS A 63 -11.85 6.75 -15.30
CA HIS A 63 -10.81 7.24 -14.43
C HIS A 63 -11.43 8.29 -13.51
N LEU A 64 -11.29 8.10 -12.19
CA LEU A 64 -11.72 9.09 -11.22
C LEU A 64 -10.94 10.38 -11.52
N SER A 65 -11.66 11.50 -11.64
CA SER A 65 -11.04 12.79 -11.94
C SER A 65 -10.01 13.16 -10.88
N SER A 66 -8.89 13.75 -11.33
CA SER A 66 -7.87 14.31 -10.45
C SER A 66 -8.29 15.64 -9.82
N ASN A 67 -9.38 16.26 -10.31
CA ASN A 67 -10.01 17.46 -9.77
C ASN A 67 -10.91 17.19 -8.54
N ARG A 68 -10.52 16.27 -7.66
CA ARG A 68 -11.22 15.98 -6.41
C ARG A 68 -10.43 16.60 -5.26
N PHE A 69 -11.10 17.36 -4.42
CA PHE A 69 -10.51 17.94 -3.21
C PHE A 69 -10.93 17.18 -1.96
N TYR A 70 -12.16 16.68 -1.92
CA TYR A 70 -12.72 16.09 -0.70
C TYR A 70 -13.02 14.59 -0.91
N PRO A 71 -12.74 13.74 0.10
CA PRO A 71 -13.07 12.34 0.06
C PRO A 71 -14.55 12.12 -0.28
N SER A 72 -14.84 11.07 -1.06
CA SER A 72 -16.21 10.62 -1.28
C SER A 72 -16.83 10.09 0.02
N LYS A 73 -18.16 10.00 0.06
CA LYS A 73 -18.87 9.33 1.16
C LYS A 73 -18.32 7.92 1.36
N ILE A 74 -18.04 7.57 2.62
CA ILE A 74 -17.45 6.29 3.01
C ILE A 74 -18.56 5.32 3.42
N ASP A 75 -18.45 4.06 3.00
CA ASP A 75 -19.31 2.97 3.50
C ASP A 75 -19.08 2.76 5.00
N ASP A 76 -20.13 2.53 5.77
CA ASP A 76 -20.06 2.30 7.22
C ASP A 76 -19.03 1.21 7.59
N LYS A 77 -18.82 0.21 6.73
CA LYS A 77 -17.82 -0.85 6.94
C LYS A 77 -16.38 -0.32 6.91
N LEU A 78 -16.11 0.74 6.17
CA LEU A 78 -14.78 1.32 5.99
C LEU A 78 -14.50 2.49 6.93
N ILE A 79 -15.46 2.86 7.77
CA ILE A 79 -15.34 4.04 8.65
C ILE A 79 -14.15 3.94 9.59
N GLY A 80 -13.82 2.74 10.06
CA GLY A 80 -12.69 2.54 10.95
C GLY A 80 -11.36 2.82 10.27
N LEU A 81 -11.14 2.26 9.08
CA LEU A 81 -9.93 2.53 8.30
C LEU A 81 -9.85 4.01 7.88
N TYR A 82 -10.95 4.60 7.44
CA TYR A 82 -10.99 6.03 7.12
C TYR A 82 -10.57 6.88 8.33
N ARG A 83 -11.07 6.57 9.53
CA ARG A 83 -10.69 7.28 10.77
C ARG A 83 -9.22 7.08 11.12
N ILE A 84 -8.67 5.88 10.97
CA ILE A 84 -7.23 5.62 11.19
C ILE A 84 -6.39 6.44 10.22
N LEU A 85 -6.71 6.43 8.92
CA LEU A 85 -5.97 7.22 7.94
C LEU A 85 -6.12 8.73 8.14
N SER A 86 -7.28 9.16 8.64
CA SER A 86 -7.53 10.58 8.97
C SER A 86 -6.65 11.09 10.12
N MET A 87 -6.02 10.19 10.89
CA MET A 87 -4.97 10.56 11.84
C MET A 87 -3.73 11.09 11.13
N PHE A 88 -3.39 10.58 9.95
CA PHE A 88 -2.23 11.08 9.19
C PHE A 88 -2.54 12.42 8.53
N HIS A 89 -3.68 12.52 7.83
CA HIS A 89 -4.09 13.71 7.10
C HIS A 89 -5.62 13.77 7.00
N PRO A 90 -6.28 14.94 7.08
CA PRO A 90 -7.75 15.06 7.11
C PRO A 90 -8.48 14.60 5.84
N ARG A 91 -7.78 14.41 4.72
CA ARG A 91 -8.36 14.03 3.42
C ARG A 91 -7.82 12.70 2.87
N PRO A 92 -8.08 11.56 3.54
CA PRO A 92 -7.74 10.26 2.98
C PRO A 92 -8.82 9.80 1.99
N PHE A 93 -8.39 9.19 0.90
CA PHE A 93 -9.23 8.59 -0.13
C PHE A 93 -8.95 7.09 -0.16
N LEU A 94 -9.95 6.30 0.22
CA LEU A 94 -9.93 4.84 0.06
C LEU A 94 -10.27 4.42 -1.38
N MET A 95 -11.00 5.29 -2.08
CA MET A 95 -11.38 5.11 -3.48
C MET A 95 -10.40 5.88 -4.37
N ILE A 96 -9.33 5.18 -4.74
CA ILE A 96 -8.16 5.77 -5.39
C ILE A 96 -8.30 5.82 -6.92
N ARG A 97 -7.58 6.75 -7.56
CA ARG A 97 -7.66 6.97 -9.00
C ARG A 97 -7.05 5.84 -9.83
N PHE A 98 -5.90 5.31 -9.43
CA PHE A 98 -5.14 4.33 -10.20
C PHE A 98 -5.02 2.96 -9.51
N PRO A 99 -4.97 1.85 -10.27
CA PRO A 99 -4.68 0.53 -9.71
C PRO A 99 -3.28 0.42 -9.07
N PRO A 100 -3.07 -0.52 -8.14
CA PRO A 100 -4.03 -1.51 -7.66
C PRO A 100 -4.99 -0.93 -6.60
N LYS A 101 -6.28 -1.23 -6.75
CA LYS A 101 -7.34 -0.69 -5.90
C LYS A 101 -7.82 -1.70 -4.86
N GLY A 102 -8.31 -1.20 -3.73
CA GLY A 102 -8.88 -2.05 -2.69
C GLY A 102 -7.88 -2.47 -1.63
N GLY A 103 -8.29 -3.48 -0.86
CA GLY A 103 -7.48 -4.08 0.20
C GLY A 103 -7.74 -5.56 0.34
N VAL A 104 -6.69 -6.29 0.71
CA VAL A 104 -6.72 -7.75 0.90
C VAL A 104 -6.10 -8.10 2.25
N ALA A 105 -6.58 -9.18 2.84
CA ALA A 105 -6.11 -9.70 4.10
C ALA A 105 -6.04 -11.22 4.08
N LEU A 106 -5.25 -11.76 5.01
CA LEU A 106 -5.03 -13.19 5.17
C LEU A 106 -4.86 -13.50 6.66
N VAL A 107 -5.33 -14.66 7.08
CA VAL A 107 -5.05 -15.20 8.41
C VAL A 107 -3.66 -15.85 8.38
N ARG A 108 -2.69 -15.19 9.02
CA ARG A 108 -1.30 -15.65 9.08
C ARG A 108 -1.14 -16.78 10.10
N ALA A 109 -1.66 -16.58 11.29
CA ALA A 109 -1.50 -17.50 12.41
C ALA A 109 -2.74 -17.56 13.30
N GLN A 110 -2.91 -18.68 14.02
CA GLN A 110 -3.99 -18.86 14.97
C GLN A 110 -3.64 -19.88 16.07
N ASN A 111 -4.28 -19.75 17.23
CA ASN A 111 -4.34 -20.76 18.28
C ASN A 111 -5.76 -20.84 18.87
N ASP A 112 -5.91 -21.33 20.10
CA ASP A 112 -7.22 -21.43 20.75
C ASP A 112 -7.77 -20.08 21.23
N ASP A 113 -6.89 -19.11 21.51
CA ASP A 113 -7.24 -17.82 22.09
C ASP A 113 -7.27 -16.70 21.05
N TYR A 114 -6.33 -16.72 20.09
CA TYR A 114 -6.03 -15.60 19.20
C TYR A 114 -5.93 -16.02 17.74
N ILE A 115 -6.15 -15.02 16.90
CA ILE A 115 -5.90 -15.05 15.46
C ILE A 115 -5.09 -13.81 15.07
N GLU A 116 -4.09 -14.01 14.21
CA GLU A 116 -3.33 -12.94 13.59
C GLU A 116 -3.73 -12.80 12.12
N ILE A 117 -4.15 -11.58 11.79
CA ILE A 117 -4.56 -11.18 10.45
C ILE A 117 -3.50 -10.22 9.94
N VAL A 118 -2.94 -10.49 8.77
CA VAL A 118 -2.08 -9.55 8.05
C VAL A 118 -2.82 -9.01 6.85
N PHE A 119 -2.53 -7.77 6.48
CA PHE A 119 -3.25 -7.09 5.42
C PHE A 119 -2.37 -6.12 4.64
N ARG A 120 -2.84 -5.80 3.43
CA ARG A 120 -2.35 -4.67 2.64
C ARG A 120 -3.47 -4.01 1.86
N PHE A 121 -3.38 -2.70 1.66
CA PHE A 121 -4.36 -1.94 0.89
C PHE A 121 -3.72 -0.68 0.31
N HIS A 122 -4.45 -0.01 -0.58
CA HIS A 122 -4.03 1.28 -1.15
C HIS A 122 -5.01 2.38 -0.77
N ALA A 123 -4.45 3.54 -0.47
CA ALA A 123 -5.17 4.77 -0.20
C ALA A 123 -4.31 5.94 -0.69
N GLU A 124 -4.94 7.06 -1.01
CA GLU A 124 -4.26 8.31 -1.39
C GLU A 124 -4.68 9.44 -0.46
N PHE A 125 -3.85 10.47 -0.32
CA PHE A 125 -4.18 11.69 0.42
C PHE A 125 -4.18 12.86 -0.53
N GLN A 126 -5.20 13.71 -0.40
CA GLN A 126 -5.26 14.95 -1.17
C GLN A 126 -4.82 16.09 -0.25
N LEU A 127 -3.72 16.78 -0.61
CA LEU A 127 -3.06 17.75 0.28
C LEU A 127 -3.54 19.19 0.08
N ASN A 128 -3.66 19.65 -1.16
CA ASN A 128 -3.97 21.05 -1.47
C ASN A 128 -5.46 21.39 -1.30
N GLU A 129 -5.79 22.59 -0.85
CA GLU A 129 -7.16 23.13 -0.88
C GLU A 129 -7.30 24.20 -1.96
N PRO A 130 -8.52 24.47 -2.47
CA PRO A 130 -8.74 25.63 -3.32
C PRO A 130 -8.26 26.92 -2.61
N PRO A 131 -7.58 27.84 -3.32
CA PRO A 131 -7.44 27.93 -4.78
C PRO A 131 -6.27 27.14 -5.37
N HIS A 132 -5.47 26.43 -4.56
CA HIS A 132 -4.42 25.56 -5.08
C HIS A 132 -5.06 24.40 -5.83
N ASN A 133 -4.45 24.01 -6.94
CA ASN A 133 -4.89 22.81 -7.66
C ASN A 133 -4.56 21.55 -6.85
N PRO A 134 -5.25 20.43 -7.09
CA PRO A 134 -5.02 19.20 -6.34
C PRO A 134 -3.58 18.72 -6.36
N PHE A 135 -3.15 18.22 -5.20
CA PHE A 135 -1.90 17.50 -4.99
C PHE A 135 -2.26 16.19 -4.30
N TRP A 136 -1.82 15.07 -4.86
CA TRP A 136 -2.08 13.73 -4.42
C TRP A 136 -0.79 13.10 -3.92
N PHE A 137 -0.81 12.67 -2.66
CA PHE A 137 0.25 11.92 -2.03
C PHE A 137 -0.22 10.47 -1.87
N ILE A 138 0.45 9.54 -2.53
CA ILE A 138 -0.03 8.18 -2.72
C ILE A 138 1.03 7.21 -2.19
N PRO A 139 0.91 6.72 -0.95
CA PRO A 139 1.76 5.64 -0.48
C PRO A 139 1.70 4.44 -1.43
N ALA A 140 2.86 3.88 -1.75
CA ALA A 140 2.98 2.72 -2.63
C ALA A 140 2.16 1.53 -2.14
N GLN A 141 2.02 1.39 -0.81
CA GLN A 141 1.03 0.56 -0.15
C GLN A 141 0.98 0.89 1.34
N PHE A 142 -0.14 0.55 1.96
CA PHE A 142 -0.21 0.32 3.39
C PHE A 142 -0.15 -1.17 3.69
N THR A 143 0.57 -1.52 4.75
CA THR A 143 0.74 -2.88 5.25
C THR A 143 0.52 -2.90 6.77
N GLY A 144 0.02 -4.00 7.31
CA GLY A 144 -0.15 -4.13 8.76
C GLY A 144 -0.56 -5.50 9.22
N SER A 145 -0.66 -5.65 10.55
CA SER A 145 -1.19 -6.82 11.21
C SER A 145 -2.12 -6.45 12.37
N LEU A 146 -2.98 -7.40 12.71
CA LEU A 146 -4.00 -7.30 13.74
C LEU A 146 -4.06 -8.64 14.48
N ILE A 147 -3.77 -8.61 15.77
CA ILE A 147 -3.96 -9.77 16.65
C ILE A 147 -5.22 -9.52 17.46
N VAL A 148 -6.19 -10.42 17.32
CA VAL A 148 -7.50 -10.32 17.94
C VAL A 148 -7.87 -11.67 18.57
N SER A 149 -8.69 -11.64 19.62
CA SER A 149 -9.28 -12.84 20.20
C SER A 149 -10.13 -13.58 19.16
N LYS A 150 -10.22 -14.91 19.29
CA LYS A 150 -10.92 -15.79 18.34
C LYS A 150 -12.42 -15.50 18.19
N ASP A 151 -13.00 -14.83 19.18
CA ASP A 151 -14.40 -14.36 19.20
C ASP A 151 -14.56 -12.92 18.67
N TYR A 152 -13.47 -12.28 18.24
CA TYR A 152 -13.41 -10.90 17.76
C TYR A 152 -13.89 -9.84 18.76
N THR A 153 -13.82 -10.12 20.06
CA THR A 153 -14.25 -9.16 21.10
C THR A 153 -13.12 -8.31 21.67
N ARG A 154 -11.86 -8.71 21.47
CA ARG A 154 -10.68 -8.03 22.03
C ARG A 154 -9.54 -7.99 21.02
N ILE A 155 -9.07 -6.79 20.75
CA ILE A 155 -7.82 -6.56 20.02
C ILE A 155 -6.66 -6.57 21.01
N LEU A 156 -5.68 -7.42 20.73
CA LEU A 156 -4.42 -7.47 21.46
C LEU A 156 -3.40 -6.52 20.84
N ASN A 157 -3.17 -6.63 19.53
CA ASN A 157 -2.19 -5.83 18.81
C ASN A 157 -2.75 -5.27 17.50
N PHE A 158 -2.31 -4.08 17.10
CA PHE A 158 -2.55 -3.52 15.77
C PHE A 158 -1.37 -2.66 15.36
N ASN A 159 -0.87 -2.89 14.16
CA ASN A 159 0.10 -2.03 13.49
C ASN A 159 -0.33 -1.78 12.04
N LEU A 160 -0.12 -0.56 11.60
CA LEU A 160 -0.31 -0.10 10.24
C LEU A 160 0.90 0.75 9.87
N TYR A 161 1.46 0.54 8.69
CA TYR A 161 2.61 1.31 8.23
C TYR A 161 2.72 1.34 6.70
N VAL A 162 3.42 2.36 6.20
CA VAL A 162 3.97 2.37 4.85
C VAL A 162 5.35 1.72 4.91
N PRO A 163 5.60 0.61 4.19
CA PRO A 163 6.92 -0.02 4.17
C PRO A 163 8.02 0.96 3.69
N SER A 164 9.13 1.01 4.40
CA SER A 164 10.26 1.92 4.15
C SER A 164 11.58 1.18 3.87
N ASP A 165 11.51 -0.14 3.68
CA ASP A 165 12.59 -1.01 3.22
C ASP A 165 13.03 -0.69 1.77
N LYS A 166 12.17 0.01 1.02
CA LYS A 166 12.43 0.49 -0.34
C LYS A 166 12.50 2.01 -0.39
N LYS A 167 13.43 2.55 -1.16
CA LYS A 167 13.62 4.01 -1.34
C LYS A 167 12.47 4.70 -2.06
N LEU A 168 11.72 3.98 -2.88
CA LEU A 168 10.58 4.51 -3.62
C LEU A 168 9.31 3.91 -3.04
N ASN A 169 8.66 4.63 -2.12
CA ASN A 169 7.48 4.15 -1.40
C ASN A 169 6.31 5.14 -1.38
N VAL A 170 6.42 6.26 -2.09
CA VAL A 170 5.33 7.23 -2.30
C VAL A 170 5.37 7.74 -3.72
N ASP A 171 4.22 7.77 -4.38
CA ASP A 171 3.98 8.48 -5.62
C ASP A 171 3.31 9.83 -5.33
N MET A 172 3.67 10.85 -6.07
CA MET A 172 3.17 12.21 -5.89
C MET A 172 2.72 12.76 -7.24
N GLU A 173 1.48 13.22 -7.29
CA GLU A 173 0.90 13.76 -8.51
C GLU A 173 0.21 15.09 -8.23
N TRP A 174 0.45 16.11 -9.04
CA TRP A 174 -0.23 17.39 -8.85
C TRP A 174 -0.54 18.09 -10.15
N LEU A 175 -1.56 18.94 -10.08
CA LEU A 175 -2.01 19.73 -11.22
C LEU A 175 -1.38 21.13 -11.16
N ASN A 176 -0.62 21.52 -12.20
CA ASN A 176 -0.15 22.90 -12.40
C ASN A 176 -1.19 23.79 -13.10
N GLY A 177 -2.43 23.31 -13.26
CA GLY A 177 -3.50 24.00 -13.96
C GLY A 177 -4.78 23.15 -14.03
N PRO A 178 -5.87 23.70 -14.57
CA PRO A 178 -7.19 23.07 -14.51
C PRO A 178 -7.38 21.86 -15.45
N ARG A 179 -6.41 21.54 -16.32
CA ARG A 179 -6.53 20.46 -17.32
C ARG A 179 -5.60 19.29 -17.01
N GLU A 180 -6.18 18.17 -16.58
CA GLU A 180 -5.43 16.98 -16.14
C GLU A 180 -4.43 16.45 -17.18
N ASN A 181 -4.83 16.37 -18.46
CA ASN A 181 -4.01 15.78 -19.52
C ASN A 181 -2.77 16.59 -19.93
N ARG A 182 -2.63 17.84 -19.48
CA ARG A 182 -1.53 18.73 -19.85
C ARG A 182 -0.82 19.35 -18.66
N ASN A 183 -1.44 19.30 -17.49
CA ASN A 183 -0.94 19.98 -16.30
C ASN A 183 -0.60 19.01 -15.16
N MET A 184 -0.76 17.70 -15.37
CA MET A 184 -0.32 16.72 -14.39
C MET A 184 1.20 16.61 -14.40
N GLU A 185 1.80 16.85 -13.25
CA GLU A 185 3.16 16.45 -12.94
C GLU A 185 3.14 15.20 -12.07
N VAL A 186 4.17 14.38 -12.21
CA VAL A 186 4.38 13.17 -11.41
C VAL A 186 5.79 13.17 -10.87
N ASP A 187 5.95 12.78 -9.62
CA ASP A 187 7.24 12.58 -8.98
C ASP A 187 7.15 11.44 -7.97
N ILE A 188 8.28 10.81 -7.67
CA ILE A 188 8.35 9.68 -6.75
C ILE A 188 9.22 10.02 -5.57
N GLY A 189 8.70 9.76 -4.37
CA GLY A 189 9.31 10.15 -3.12
C GLY A 189 9.65 8.98 -2.21
N TYR A 190 10.27 9.35 -1.10
CA TYR A 190 10.55 8.48 0.02
C TYR A 190 9.92 9.04 1.30
N MET A 191 9.09 8.24 1.95
CA MET A 191 8.56 8.51 3.29
C MET A 191 9.24 7.55 4.28
N PRO A 192 10.14 8.03 5.14
CA PRO A 192 10.89 7.15 6.04
C PRO A 192 10.02 6.52 7.13
N LEU A 193 8.96 7.22 7.54
CA LEU A 193 8.09 6.78 8.63
C LEU A 193 6.67 7.29 8.43
N MET A 194 5.74 6.36 8.27
CA MET A 194 4.31 6.60 8.40
C MET A 194 3.70 5.37 9.04
N THR A 195 3.32 5.46 10.32
CA THR A 195 2.82 4.33 11.09
C THR A 195 1.76 4.72 12.10
N ALA A 196 0.81 3.82 12.33
CA ALA A 196 -0.15 3.88 13.43
C ALA A 196 -0.10 2.55 14.18
N ASN A 197 0.22 2.62 15.46
CA ASN A 197 0.34 1.45 16.34
C ASN A 197 -0.61 1.59 17.51
N ILE A 198 -1.13 0.47 17.99
CA ILE A 198 -1.87 0.45 19.24
C ILE A 198 -0.93 0.74 20.42
N THR A 199 -1.42 1.50 21.41
CA THR A 199 -0.65 1.84 22.62
C THR A 199 -0.83 0.82 23.74
N ALA A 200 -2.00 0.17 23.81
CA ALA A 200 -2.30 -0.84 24.80
C ALA A 200 -3.38 -1.80 24.28
N LYS A 201 -3.42 -3.03 24.82
CA LYS A 201 -4.51 -3.98 24.54
C LYS A 201 -5.88 -3.36 24.80
N SER A 202 -6.85 -3.73 23.97
CA SER A 202 -8.23 -3.27 24.13
C SER A 202 -8.81 -3.68 25.49
N ARG A 203 -9.64 -2.80 26.05
CA ARG A 203 -10.25 -2.98 27.38
C ARG A 203 -11.76 -2.82 27.23
N LEU A 204 -12.52 -3.54 28.04
CA LEU A 204 -13.97 -3.33 28.10
C LEU A 204 -14.25 -1.92 28.60
N ARG A 205 -15.09 -1.17 27.85
CA ARG A 205 -15.59 0.12 28.29
C ARG A 205 -16.55 -0.11 29.45
N ARG A 206 -16.21 0.39 30.64
CA ARG A 206 -17.00 0.16 31.86
C ARG A 206 -18.02 1.26 32.08
N HIS A 207 -17.73 2.49 31.65
CA HIS A 207 -18.62 3.64 31.84
C HIS A 207 -18.80 4.47 30.56
N SER A 208 -19.99 5.09 30.41
CA SER A 208 -20.30 6.01 29.31
C SER A 208 -19.44 7.29 29.32
N HIS A 209 -18.78 7.57 30.45
CA HIS A 209 -17.85 8.69 30.66
C HIS A 209 -16.39 8.25 30.79
N ASP A 210 -16.04 6.99 30.45
CA ASP A 210 -14.62 6.64 30.26
C ASP A 210 -14.04 7.68 29.29
N THR A 211 -13.05 8.42 29.77
CA THR A 211 -12.57 9.66 29.16
C THR A 211 -12.02 9.37 27.76
N GLU A 212 -12.15 10.34 26.84
CA GLU A 212 -11.44 10.27 25.55
C GLU A 212 -9.93 10.50 25.70
N GLU A 213 -9.39 10.36 26.91
CA GLU A 213 -7.98 10.59 27.21
C GLU A 213 -7.11 9.43 26.69
N PRO A 214 -5.85 9.73 26.34
CA PRO A 214 -4.87 8.73 26.00
C PRO A 214 -4.72 7.65 27.08
N ILE A 215 -4.88 6.39 26.67
CA ILE A 215 -4.54 5.25 27.52
C ILE A 215 -3.01 5.18 27.60
N GLU A 216 -2.47 5.06 28.82
CA GLU A 216 -1.04 4.84 29.02
C GLU A 216 -0.55 3.61 28.24
N ALA A 217 0.60 3.77 27.59
CA ALA A 217 1.22 2.72 26.80
C ALA A 217 1.52 1.48 27.67
N ASP A 218 1.10 0.31 27.20
CA ASP A 218 1.40 -0.95 27.85
C ASP A 218 2.79 -1.42 27.43
N ASN A 219 3.79 -1.12 28.27
CA ASN A 219 5.18 -1.49 28.02
C ASN A 219 5.41 -3.02 27.94
N THR A 220 4.44 -3.84 28.37
CA THR A 220 4.50 -5.31 28.30
C THR A 220 3.81 -5.89 27.06
N LEU A 221 3.21 -5.03 26.22
CA LEU A 221 2.44 -5.47 25.06
C LEU A 221 3.30 -6.26 24.08
N GLN A 222 4.48 -5.74 23.73
CA GLN A 222 5.34 -6.40 22.76
C GLN A 222 5.83 -7.77 23.26
N ASP A 223 6.17 -7.87 24.55
CA ASP A 223 6.54 -9.15 25.18
C ASP A 223 5.35 -10.12 25.16
N THR A 224 4.15 -9.64 25.45
CA THR A 224 2.93 -10.44 25.38
C THR A 224 2.69 -10.99 23.98
N VAL A 225 2.86 -10.15 22.95
CA VAL A 225 2.72 -10.53 21.54
C VAL A 225 3.78 -11.54 21.11
N ASN A 226 5.05 -11.30 21.49
CA ASN A 226 6.17 -12.16 21.14
C ASN A 226 6.10 -13.55 21.81
N ASN A 227 5.43 -13.64 22.96
CA ASN A 227 5.28 -14.89 23.72
C ASN A 227 4.06 -15.72 23.30
N ILE A 228 3.29 -15.31 22.28
CA ILE A 228 2.17 -16.10 21.78
C ILE A 228 2.71 -17.35 21.07
N ILE A 229 2.25 -18.53 21.51
CA ILE A 229 2.54 -19.80 20.84
C ILE A 229 1.40 -20.07 19.84
N TRP A 230 1.74 -20.05 18.55
CA TRP A 230 0.81 -20.35 17.47
C TRP A 230 0.71 -21.86 17.25
N THR A 231 -0.52 -22.38 17.12
CA THR A 231 -0.70 -23.80 16.75
C THR A 231 -0.57 -24.00 15.24
N HIS A 232 -0.91 -22.96 14.48
CA HIS A 232 -0.78 -22.92 13.03
C HIS A 232 -0.22 -21.54 12.66
N GLU A 233 0.90 -21.48 11.92
CA GLU A 233 1.46 -20.22 11.39
C GLU A 233 2.04 -20.35 9.97
N ILE A 234 1.94 -19.26 9.19
CA ILE A 234 2.66 -19.06 7.92
C ILE A 234 3.69 -17.97 8.17
N GLY A 235 4.84 -18.05 7.49
CA GLY A 235 5.87 -17.01 7.53
C GLY A 235 5.31 -15.64 7.14
N LEU A 236 5.78 -14.58 7.80
CA LEU A 236 5.30 -13.22 7.54
C LEU A 236 5.58 -12.80 6.08
N ASP A 237 6.76 -13.13 5.58
CA ASP A 237 7.17 -12.83 4.19
C ASP A 237 6.29 -13.59 3.18
N ASP A 238 6.03 -14.88 3.42
CA ASP A 238 5.16 -15.70 2.58
C ASP A 238 3.74 -15.14 2.54
N ALA A 239 3.24 -14.68 3.69
CA ALA A 239 1.93 -14.06 3.80
C ALA A 239 1.84 -12.75 3.01
N PHE A 240 2.82 -11.86 3.14
CA PHE A 240 2.84 -10.62 2.35
C PHE A 240 3.05 -10.87 0.86
N GLN A 241 3.85 -11.87 0.48
CA GLN A 241 3.99 -12.27 -0.92
C GLN A 241 2.66 -12.75 -1.51
N GLN A 242 1.88 -13.54 -0.78
CA GLN A 242 0.56 -13.97 -1.19
C GLN A 242 -0.41 -12.80 -1.39
N LEU A 243 -0.43 -11.85 -0.45
CA LEU A 243 -1.20 -10.61 -0.60
C LEU A 243 -0.69 -9.77 -1.77
N GLU A 244 0.62 -9.79 -2.05
CA GLU A 244 1.22 -9.14 -3.20
C GLU A 244 0.61 -9.66 -4.49
N VAL A 245 0.70 -10.98 -4.69
CA VAL A 245 0.19 -11.69 -5.87
C VAL A 245 -1.31 -11.43 -6.07
N LYS A 246 -2.10 -11.36 -5.00
CA LYS A 246 -3.55 -11.12 -5.10
C LYS A 246 -3.92 -9.73 -5.64
N MET A 247 -3.21 -8.67 -5.27
CA MET A 247 -3.54 -7.30 -5.71
C MET A 247 -3.01 -6.95 -7.10
N TYR A 248 -2.16 -7.79 -7.68
CA TYR A 248 -1.67 -7.60 -9.04
C TYR A 248 -2.23 -8.73 -9.93
N PRO A 249 -3.50 -8.66 -10.35
CA PRO A 249 -4.14 -9.70 -11.16
C PRO A 249 -3.36 -10.04 -12.43
N PHE A 250 -2.61 -9.09 -13.00
CA PHE A 250 -1.73 -9.39 -14.14
C PHE A 250 -0.72 -10.50 -13.82
N LYS A 251 -0.30 -10.69 -12.56
CA LYS A 251 0.52 -11.84 -12.14
C LYS A 251 -0.20 -13.18 -12.33
N GLN A 252 -1.53 -13.18 -12.41
CA GLN A 252 -2.39 -14.37 -12.60
C GLN A 252 -3.01 -14.44 -14.01
N GLU A 253 -3.21 -13.30 -14.69
CA GLU A 253 -4.01 -13.22 -15.92
C GLU A 253 -3.29 -13.78 -17.16
N PHE A 254 -1.96 -13.72 -17.20
CA PHE A 254 -1.17 -14.40 -18.24
C PHE A 254 -1.33 -15.92 -18.21
N GLU A 255 -1.83 -16.51 -17.11
CA GLU A 255 -2.09 -17.95 -17.04
C GLU A 255 -3.32 -18.38 -17.86
N LYS A 256 -4.22 -17.46 -18.23
CA LYS A 256 -5.52 -17.82 -18.84
C LYS A 256 -5.55 -17.71 -20.36
N ASP A 257 -4.60 -17.00 -20.98
CA ASP A 257 -4.51 -16.92 -22.44
C ASP A 257 -3.76 -18.15 -23.00
N SER A 258 -4.51 -19.06 -23.60
CA SER A 258 -4.00 -20.29 -24.23
C SER A 258 -3.66 -20.13 -25.72
N SER A 259 -3.89 -18.95 -26.31
CA SER A 259 -3.67 -18.72 -27.74
C SER A 259 -2.18 -18.58 -28.10
N GLN A 260 -1.32 -18.21 -27.14
CA GLN A 260 0.10 -17.93 -27.36
C GLN A 260 0.98 -18.54 -26.25
N PRO A 261 1.18 -19.88 -26.26
CA PRO A 261 1.87 -20.60 -25.18
C PRO A 261 3.32 -20.13 -24.94
N GLU A 262 4.04 -19.73 -26.00
CA GLU A 262 5.40 -19.21 -25.87
C GLU A 262 5.44 -17.83 -25.18
N ILE A 263 4.56 -16.90 -25.55
CA ILE A 263 4.48 -15.58 -24.90
C ILE A 263 4.05 -15.73 -23.44
N LYS A 264 3.13 -16.65 -23.15
CA LYS A 264 2.74 -16.98 -21.77
C LYS A 264 3.93 -17.47 -20.94
N LYS A 265 4.75 -18.37 -21.48
CA LYS A 265 5.95 -18.87 -20.80
C LYS A 265 6.95 -17.76 -20.51
N ILE A 266 7.17 -16.87 -21.49
CA ILE A 266 8.05 -15.71 -21.34
C ILE A 266 7.48 -14.74 -20.28
N ALA A 267 6.20 -14.41 -20.34
CA ALA A 267 5.54 -13.52 -19.38
C ALA A 267 5.59 -14.07 -17.95
N ALA A 268 5.31 -15.36 -17.75
CA ALA A 268 5.43 -16.02 -16.45
C ALA A 268 6.85 -15.85 -15.88
N HIS A 269 7.88 -16.05 -16.71
CA HIS A 269 9.26 -15.86 -16.30
C HIS A 269 9.57 -14.41 -15.89
N PHE A 270 9.03 -13.41 -16.58
CA PHE A 270 9.15 -12.00 -16.15
C PHE A 270 8.44 -11.73 -14.83
N LEU A 271 7.26 -12.31 -14.62
CA LEU A 271 6.47 -12.11 -13.41
C LEU A 271 7.12 -12.73 -12.17
N GLU A 272 7.68 -13.94 -12.29
CA GLU A 272 8.47 -14.59 -11.23
C GLU A 272 9.64 -13.71 -10.77
N ASN A 273 10.18 -12.91 -11.69
CA ASN A 273 11.34 -12.06 -11.47
C ASN A 273 10.98 -10.60 -11.14
N TYR A 274 9.71 -10.22 -11.26
CA TYR A 274 9.25 -8.85 -11.07
C TYR A 274 9.18 -8.48 -9.60
N LYS A 275 9.81 -7.34 -9.29
CA LYS A 275 9.71 -6.67 -8.00
C LYS A 275 9.15 -5.27 -8.22
N PHE A 276 8.12 -4.90 -7.48
CA PHE A 276 7.56 -3.54 -7.47
C PHE A 276 8.61 -2.48 -7.05
N PRO A 277 8.60 -1.23 -7.55
CA PRO A 277 7.60 -0.59 -8.43
C PRO A 277 7.82 -0.77 -9.93
N ALA A 278 9.06 -0.67 -10.38
CA ALA A 278 9.41 -0.77 -11.79
C ALA A 278 10.68 -1.59 -11.96
N MET A 279 10.69 -2.41 -12.99
CA MET A 279 11.82 -3.26 -13.36
C MET A 279 12.18 -2.98 -14.81
N MET A 280 13.47 -2.89 -15.09
CA MET A 280 14.01 -2.93 -16.44
C MET A 280 14.61 -4.31 -16.71
N TYR A 281 14.46 -4.80 -17.94
CA TYR A 281 15.00 -6.08 -18.36
C TYR A 281 15.74 -5.96 -19.70
N VAL A 282 16.83 -6.72 -19.83
CA VAL A 282 17.44 -7.10 -21.10
C VAL A 282 17.28 -8.61 -21.22
N TYR A 283 16.74 -9.07 -22.34
CA TYR A 283 16.39 -10.48 -22.53
C TYR A 283 16.56 -10.89 -23.99
N PHE A 284 16.79 -12.18 -24.21
CA PHE A 284 16.77 -12.78 -25.55
C PHE A 284 15.33 -13.01 -26.03
N PRO A 285 15.07 -13.11 -27.35
CA PRO A 285 13.72 -13.36 -27.89
C PRO A 285 13.02 -14.61 -27.33
N ASN A 286 13.77 -15.58 -26.80
CA ASN A 286 13.25 -16.78 -26.14
C ASN A 286 12.84 -16.56 -24.67
N GLY A 287 12.91 -15.32 -24.15
CA GLY A 287 12.57 -14.96 -22.78
C GLY A 287 13.68 -15.09 -21.74
N THR A 288 14.86 -15.56 -22.13
CA THR A 288 16.00 -15.68 -21.18
C THR A 288 16.42 -14.29 -20.71
N ILE A 289 16.31 -14.04 -19.40
CA ILE A 289 16.72 -12.77 -18.79
C ILE A 289 18.25 -12.71 -18.72
N VAL A 290 18.83 -11.71 -19.37
CA VAL A 290 20.28 -11.47 -19.44
C VAL A 290 20.72 -10.47 -18.37
N HIS A 291 19.89 -9.47 -18.11
CA HIS A 291 20.11 -8.49 -17.06
C HIS A 291 18.78 -7.88 -16.63
N LYS A 292 18.67 -7.53 -15.35
CA LYS A 292 17.51 -6.87 -14.78
C LYS A 292 17.93 -5.93 -13.67
N VAL A 293 17.19 -4.84 -13.50
CA VAL A 293 17.41 -3.84 -12.45
C VAL A 293 16.06 -3.34 -11.96
N ASN A 294 15.90 -3.22 -10.63
CA ASN A 294 14.76 -2.53 -10.02
C ASN A 294 15.02 -1.03 -9.97
N ALA A 295 13.97 -0.21 -10.09
CA ALA A 295 14.10 1.24 -9.92
C ALA A 295 14.71 1.64 -8.56
N ASN A 296 14.44 0.88 -7.49
CA ASN A 296 15.08 1.11 -6.19
C ASN A 296 16.60 0.90 -6.25
N ASP A 297 17.08 -0.12 -6.96
CA ASP A 297 18.52 -0.41 -7.08
C ASP A 297 19.28 0.74 -7.77
N CYS A 298 18.61 1.46 -8.68
CA CYS A 298 19.17 2.66 -9.31
C CYS A 298 19.34 3.82 -8.30
N MET A 299 18.42 3.93 -7.33
CA MET A 299 18.45 4.97 -6.29
C MET A 299 19.43 4.65 -5.15
N ASP A 300 19.82 3.38 -5.02
CA ASP A 300 20.78 2.94 -4.01
C ASP A 300 22.24 3.26 -4.32
N GLN A 301 22.57 3.54 -5.57
CA GLN A 301 23.94 3.67 -6.03
C GLN A 301 24.56 5.08 -5.84
N GLY A 302 23.87 6.00 -5.16
CA GLY A 302 24.38 7.33 -4.80
C GLY A 302 24.64 8.25 -6.01
N GLU A 303 24.93 9.54 -5.73
CA GLU A 303 25.17 10.62 -6.72
C GLU A 303 26.40 10.40 -7.64
N GLY A 304 27.02 9.22 -7.62
CA GLY A 304 28.25 8.90 -8.37
C GLY A 304 28.05 8.53 -9.85
N PHE A 305 26.83 8.54 -10.36
CA PHE A 305 26.59 8.33 -11.79
C PHE A 305 26.83 9.61 -12.60
N MET A 306 28.11 9.90 -12.91
CA MET A 306 28.46 10.78 -14.04
C MET A 306 28.08 10.19 -15.41
N GLN A 307 27.41 9.03 -15.44
CA GLN A 307 26.93 8.38 -16.66
C GLN A 307 25.45 8.06 -16.49
N ASN A 308 24.65 8.32 -17.53
CA ASN A 308 23.23 8.03 -17.54
C ASN A 308 23.00 6.55 -17.11
N PRO A 309 22.25 6.26 -16.02
CA PRO A 309 22.10 4.92 -15.45
C PRO A 309 21.51 3.91 -16.45
N TYR A 310 20.69 4.39 -17.39
CA TYR A 310 20.18 3.59 -18.51
C TYR A 310 21.30 3.10 -19.44
N THR A 311 22.31 3.93 -19.67
CA THR A 311 23.46 3.57 -20.53
C THR A 311 24.32 2.49 -19.86
N ALA A 312 24.55 2.61 -18.56
CA ALA A 312 25.30 1.61 -17.79
C ALA A 312 24.55 0.27 -17.76
N PHE A 313 23.24 0.30 -17.49
CA PHE A 313 22.36 -0.87 -17.55
C PHE A 313 22.44 -1.57 -18.91
N LEU A 314 22.28 -0.83 -20.02
CA LEU A 314 22.34 -1.40 -21.36
C LEU A 314 23.71 -1.98 -21.69
N LYS A 315 24.81 -1.29 -21.34
CA LYS A 315 26.17 -1.81 -21.56
C LYS A 315 26.40 -3.14 -20.84
N THR A 316 25.98 -3.23 -19.58
CA THR A 316 26.06 -4.48 -18.80
C THR A 316 25.22 -5.57 -19.43
N GLY A 317 23.97 -5.27 -19.82
CA GLY A 317 23.09 -6.21 -20.50
C GLY A 317 23.67 -6.73 -21.81
N ILE A 318 24.22 -5.86 -22.66
CA ILE A 318 24.85 -6.25 -23.93
C ILE A 318 26.11 -7.09 -23.68
N SER A 319 26.92 -6.75 -22.68
CA SER A 319 28.11 -7.53 -22.32
C SER A 319 27.74 -8.94 -21.87
N ASN A 320 26.71 -9.07 -21.01
CA ASN A 320 26.21 -10.36 -20.55
C ASN A 320 25.63 -11.18 -21.71
N ALA A 321 24.86 -10.54 -22.60
CA ALA A 321 24.31 -11.21 -23.79
C ALA A 321 25.42 -11.84 -24.65
N LYS A 322 26.52 -11.09 -24.87
CA LYS A 322 27.67 -11.59 -25.65
C LYS A 322 28.41 -12.77 -25.00
N LYS A 323 28.31 -12.95 -23.67
CA LYS A 323 28.92 -14.08 -22.96
C LYS A 323 28.04 -15.34 -22.99
N MET A 324 26.73 -15.16 -23.21
CA MET A 324 25.75 -16.23 -23.22
C MET A 324 25.41 -16.74 -24.64
N ALA A 325 25.82 -16.00 -25.67
CA ALA A 325 25.70 -16.35 -27.08
C ALA A 325 26.94 -17.12 -27.57
#